data_AF-A0A2D8KDP1-F1
#
_entry.id   AF-A0A2D8KDP1-F1
#
_cell.length_a   1.000
_cell.length_b   1.000
_cell.length_c   1.000
_cell.angle_alpha   90.00
_cell.angle_beta   90.00
_cell.angle_gamma   90.00
#
_symmetry.space_group_name_H-M   'P 1'
#
loop_
_entity.id
_entity.type
_entity.pdbx_description
1 polymer ?
#
loop_
_entity_poly.entity_id
_entity_poly.type
_entity_poly.pdbx_seq_one_letter_code
_entity_poly.pdbx_strand_id
1 'polypeptide(L)'
;MQNKLTPRFLLIGLVLVWGIWSLWPTIKLQNLSDDEKDVLRVEGKLEEIETKAIKQGLDLKGGMYIVLEVDLPTLIENIAINKDGKLSSIFDKIRADISISPEADFFDLFSEYVEKNQLKLSRYYYDYGSSSDDILSSLNDEAEDAINRVLEILQNRIDQFGVAEPT
;
A
#
# COMPACT_ATOMS: atom_id res chain seq x y z
N MET A 1 -33.07 50.83 -27.87
CA MET A 1 -32.54 50.05 -26.73
C MET A 1 -31.05 49.79 -26.99
N GLN A 2 -30.17 50.66 -26.50
CA GLN A 2 -28.73 50.42 -26.59
C GLN A 2 -28.33 49.52 -25.42
N ASN A 3 -28.10 48.23 -25.71
CA ASN A 3 -27.54 47.31 -24.72
C ASN A 3 -26.19 47.85 -24.28
N LYS A 4 -26.07 48.30 -23.02
CA LYS A 4 -24.80 48.69 -22.45
C LYS A 4 -23.94 47.42 -22.34
N LEU A 5 -23.05 47.22 -23.31
CA LEU A 5 -22.12 46.09 -23.34
C LEU A 5 -20.98 46.26 -22.31
N THR A 6 -20.78 47.48 -21.79
CA THR A 6 -19.76 47.83 -20.79
C THR A 6 -19.76 46.95 -19.52
N PRO A 7 -20.89 46.70 -18.83
CA PRO A 7 -20.92 45.77 -17.69
C PRO A 7 -20.55 44.33 -18.07
N ARG A 8 -20.86 43.90 -19.29
CA ARG A 8 -20.48 42.56 -19.78
C ARG A 8 -18.97 42.44 -19.96
N PHE A 9 -18.32 43.46 -20.53
CA PHE A 9 -16.86 43.48 -20.67
C PHE A 9 -16.13 43.56 -19.31
N LEU A 10 -16.69 44.29 -18.34
CA LEU A 10 -16.15 44.30 -16.97
C LEU A 10 -16.25 42.93 -16.30
N LEU A 11 -17.38 42.23 -16.45
CA LEU A 11 -17.57 40.86 -15.95
C LEU A 11 -16.57 39.88 -16.57
N ILE A 12 -16.40 39.95 -17.90
CA ILE A 12 -15.44 39.10 -18.62
C ILE A 12 -14.01 39.38 -18.13
N GLY A 13 -13.63 40.65 -17.97
CA GLY A 13 -12.31 41.02 -17.46
C GLY A 13 -12.05 40.49 -16.04
N LEU A 14 -13.05 40.57 -15.16
CA LEU A 14 -12.95 40.05 -13.80
C LEU A 14 -12.74 38.53 -13.77
N VAL A 15 -13.51 37.79 -14.58
CA VAL A 15 -13.36 36.32 -14.69
C VAL A 15 -12.00 35.94 -15.26
N LEU A 16 -11.51 36.67 -16.27
CA LEU A 16 -10.18 36.42 -16.85
C LEU A 16 -9.06 36.64 -15.84
N VAL A 17 -9.11 37.74 -15.09
CA VAL A 17 -8.12 38.03 -14.03
C VAL A 17 -8.16 36.95 -12.97
N TRP A 18 -9.35 36.51 -12.57
CA TRP A 18 -9.50 35.42 -11.60
C TRP A 18 -8.95 34.09 -12.12
N GLY A 19 -9.19 33.76 -13.39
CA GLY A 19 -8.63 32.57 -14.03
C GLY A 19 -7.10 32.57 -14.06
N ILE A 20 -6.48 33.70 -14.45
CA ILE A 20 -5.02 33.85 -14.45
C ILE A 20 -4.47 33.69 -13.01
N TRP A 21 -5.11 34.33 -12.03
CA TRP A 21 -4.71 34.23 -10.63
C TRP A 21 -4.78 32.79 -10.09
N SER A 22 -5.83 32.05 -10.45
CA SER A 22 -6.01 30.65 -10.05
C SER A 22 -5.01 29.69 -10.70
N LEU A 23 -4.53 29.98 -11.92
CA LEU A 23 -3.59 29.12 -12.65
C LEU A 23 -2.12 29.41 -12.32
N TRP A 24 -1.82 30.60 -11.79
CA TRP A 24 -0.48 31.01 -11.39
C TRP A 24 0.32 29.98 -10.55
N PRO A 25 -0.22 29.39 -9.46
CA PRO A 25 0.53 28.40 -8.67
C PRO A 25 0.90 27.15 -9.48
N THR A 26 0.02 26.70 -10.37
CA THR A 26 0.24 25.53 -11.23
C THR A 26 1.37 25.79 -12.23
N ILE A 27 1.38 26.96 -12.87
CA ILE A 27 2.45 27.36 -13.81
C ILE A 27 3.79 27.48 -13.06
N LYS A 28 3.78 28.07 -11.86
CA LYS A 28 4.98 28.17 -11.01
C LYS A 28 5.54 26.77 -10.69
N LEU A 29 4.68 25.82 -10.30
CA LEU A 29 5.08 24.46 -9.95
C LEU A 29 5.69 23.71 -11.15
N GLN A 30 5.12 23.87 -12.35
CA GLN A 30 5.58 23.19 -13.56
C GLN A 30 6.89 23.75 -14.11
N ASN A 31 7.19 25.04 -13.85
CA ASN A 31 8.42 25.67 -14.30
C ASN A 31 9.62 25.43 -13.37
N LEU A 32 9.42 24.85 -12.18
CA LEU A 32 10.51 24.51 -11.26
C LEU A 32 11.28 23.28 -11.75
N SER A 33 12.61 23.35 -11.71
CA SER A 33 13.47 22.18 -11.90
C SER A 33 13.39 21.24 -10.69
N ASP A 34 13.83 19.99 -10.84
CA ASP A 34 13.79 19.02 -9.75
C ASP A 34 14.71 19.42 -8.58
N ASP A 35 15.86 20.05 -8.87
CA ASP A 35 16.77 20.60 -7.85
C ASP A 35 16.12 21.73 -7.05
N GLU A 36 15.35 22.61 -7.69
CA GLU A 36 14.64 23.71 -7.04
C GLU A 36 13.48 23.21 -6.17
N LYS A 37 12.79 22.15 -6.60
CA LYS A 37 11.76 21.49 -5.79
C LYS A 37 12.34 20.90 -4.52
N ASP A 38 13.50 20.24 -4.59
CA ASP A 38 14.13 19.65 -3.42
C ASP A 38 14.55 20.72 -2.39
N VAL A 39 15.08 21.87 -2.83
CA VAL A 39 15.36 23.00 -1.93
C VAL A 39 14.08 23.51 -1.28
N LEU A 40 13.02 23.73 -2.07
CA LEU A 40 11.73 24.20 -1.55
C LEU A 40 11.03 23.19 -0.64
N ARG A 41 11.31 21.88 -0.81
CA ARG A 41 10.83 20.80 0.05
C ARG A 41 11.50 20.86 1.42
N VAL A 42 12.81 21.07 1.47
CA VAL A 42 13.55 21.26 2.73
C VAL A 42 13.10 22.53 3.45
N GLU A 43 12.77 23.59 2.71
CA GLU A 43 12.23 24.83 3.25
C GLU A 43 10.73 24.76 3.65
N GLY A 44 10.03 23.65 3.35
CA GLY A 44 8.59 23.49 3.61
C GLY A 44 7.66 24.32 2.73
N LYS A 45 8.19 25.08 1.76
CA LYS A 45 7.40 25.95 0.86
C LYS A 45 6.83 25.23 -0.35
N LEU A 46 7.35 24.05 -0.67
CA LEU A 46 6.87 23.25 -1.79
C LEU A 46 5.42 22.79 -1.55
N GLU A 47 5.12 22.29 -0.36
CA GLU A 47 3.79 21.80 0.03
C GLU A 47 2.70 22.90 -0.10
N GLU A 48 3.02 24.14 0.26
CA GLU A 48 2.11 25.28 0.09
C GLU A 48 1.78 25.61 -1.37
N ILE A 49 2.72 25.36 -2.29
CA ILE A 49 2.53 25.59 -3.72
C ILE A 49 1.76 24.41 -4.33
N GLU A 50 2.09 23.18 -3.94
CA GLU A 50 1.43 21.96 -4.41
C GLU A 50 -0.04 21.89 -4.00
N THR A 51 -0.36 22.28 -2.76
CA THR A 51 -1.76 22.33 -2.28
C THR A 51 -2.61 23.38 -3.00
N LYS A 52 -2.01 24.46 -3.50
CA LYS A 52 -2.69 25.51 -4.28
C LYS A 52 -2.70 25.24 -5.79
N ALA A 53 -1.84 24.33 -6.26
CA ALA A 53 -1.78 23.93 -7.66
C ALA A 53 -2.87 22.91 -7.99
N ILE A 54 -3.21 22.81 -9.27
CA ILE A 54 -4.13 21.79 -9.76
C ILE A 54 -3.42 20.42 -9.70
N LYS A 55 -3.97 19.48 -8.93
CA LYS A 55 -3.48 18.10 -8.86
C LYS A 55 -3.65 17.44 -10.22
N GLN A 56 -2.56 16.86 -10.74
CA GLN A 56 -2.60 16.08 -11.97
C GLN A 56 -3.02 14.65 -11.64
N GLY A 57 -3.89 14.07 -12.47
CA GLY A 57 -4.25 12.65 -12.37
C GLY A 57 -3.07 11.74 -12.72
N LEU A 58 -3.15 10.47 -12.31
CA LEU A 58 -2.11 9.46 -12.53
C LEU A 58 -1.74 9.29 -14.00
N ASP A 59 -2.74 9.35 -14.89
CA ASP A 59 -2.58 9.25 -16.34
C ASP A 59 -1.65 10.33 -16.92
N LEU A 60 -1.62 11.53 -16.31
CA LEU A 60 -0.84 12.67 -16.80
C LEU A 60 0.60 12.71 -16.26
N LYS A 61 0.88 12.01 -15.16
CA LYS A 61 2.22 11.96 -14.53
C LYS A 61 2.94 10.63 -14.71
N GLY A 62 2.25 9.59 -15.15
CA GLY A 62 2.76 8.22 -15.14
C GLY A 62 2.60 7.60 -13.76
N GLY A 63 2.06 6.38 -13.72
CA GLY A 63 1.87 5.63 -12.49
C GLY A 63 3.08 4.81 -12.07
N MET A 64 3.07 4.39 -10.81
CA MET A 64 4.00 3.40 -10.26
C MET A 64 3.26 2.06 -10.13
N TYR A 65 3.83 0.99 -10.68
CA TYR A 65 3.34 -0.38 -10.48
C TYR A 65 4.17 -1.04 -9.37
N ILE A 66 3.50 -1.46 -8.28
CA ILE A 66 4.13 -2.13 -7.15
C ILE A 66 3.60 -3.56 -7.09
N VAL A 67 4.51 -4.53 -7.01
CA VAL A 67 4.18 -5.93 -6.67
C VAL A 67 4.60 -6.15 -5.23
N LEU A 68 3.67 -6.66 -4.42
CA LEU A 68 3.89 -6.99 -3.02
C LEU A 68 3.78 -8.50 -2.83
N GLU A 69 4.66 -9.05 -2.00
CA GLU A 69 4.63 -10.44 -1.56
C GLU A 69 4.50 -10.47 -0.04
N VAL A 70 3.72 -11.43 0.46
CA VAL A 70 3.46 -11.57 1.89
C VAL A 70 4.36 -12.66 2.48
N ASP A 71 5.06 -12.32 3.56
CA ASP A 71 5.89 -13.27 4.30
C ASP A 71 5.01 -14.16 5.20
N LEU A 72 4.44 -15.20 4.58
CA LEU A 72 3.61 -16.20 5.26
C LEU A 72 4.34 -16.95 6.38
N PRO A 73 5.60 -17.41 6.22
CA PRO A 73 6.34 -18.04 7.33
C PRO A 73 6.38 -17.18 8.58
N THR A 74 6.67 -15.90 8.44
CA THR A 74 6.74 -14.98 9.57
C THR A 74 5.37 -14.67 10.16
N LEU A 75 4.31 -14.58 9.33
CA LEU A 75 2.95 -14.42 9.81
C LEU A 75 2.54 -15.60 10.71
N ILE A 76 2.67 -16.84 10.20
CA ILE A 76 2.24 -18.04 10.93
C ILE A 76 3.14 -18.28 12.16
N GLU A 77 4.44 -18.04 12.08
CA GLU A 77 5.33 -18.08 13.25
C GLU A 77 4.92 -17.04 14.31
N ASN A 78 4.38 -15.88 13.91
CA ASN A 78 3.94 -14.84 14.83
C ASN A 78 2.63 -15.17 15.56
N ILE A 79 1.71 -15.84 14.88
CA ILE A 79 0.43 -16.30 15.42
C ILE A 79 0.61 -17.39 16.49
N ALA A 80 1.70 -18.16 16.41
CA ALA A 80 1.99 -19.21 17.38
C ALA A 80 2.17 -18.68 18.81
N ILE A 81 1.50 -19.29 19.78
CA ILE A 81 1.48 -18.80 21.17
C ILE A 81 2.68 -19.33 21.97
N ASN A 82 2.97 -20.64 21.86
CA ASN A 82 4.00 -21.33 22.65
C ASN A 82 5.26 -21.65 21.85
N LYS A 83 5.86 -20.64 21.21
CA LYS A 83 7.04 -20.80 20.35
C LYS A 83 8.20 -21.45 21.11
N ASP A 84 8.82 -22.44 20.51
CA ASP A 84 10.02 -23.08 21.03
C ASP A 84 11.07 -23.23 19.92
N GLY A 85 12.29 -23.61 20.31
CA GLY A 85 13.38 -23.78 19.34
C GLY A 85 13.08 -24.83 18.28
N LYS A 86 12.20 -25.81 18.56
CA LYS A 86 11.76 -26.80 17.57
C LYS A 86 10.92 -26.12 16.49
N LEU A 87 9.92 -25.33 16.87
CA LEU A 87 9.06 -24.60 15.93
C LEU A 87 9.88 -23.62 15.08
N SER A 88 10.70 -22.77 15.69
CA SER A 88 11.51 -21.80 14.95
C SER A 88 12.49 -22.48 14.00
N SER A 89 13.11 -23.61 14.40
CA SER A 89 13.99 -24.38 13.50
C SER A 89 13.27 -24.97 12.28
N ILE A 90 11.95 -25.18 12.35
CA ILE A 90 11.15 -25.62 11.21
C ILE A 90 10.90 -24.44 10.27
N PHE A 91 10.52 -23.28 10.81
CA PHE A 91 10.36 -22.06 10.00
C PHE A 91 11.65 -21.63 9.32
N ASP A 92 12.80 -21.77 9.99
CA ASP A 92 14.10 -21.48 9.38
C ASP A 92 14.41 -22.38 8.18
N LYS A 93 14.02 -23.67 8.25
CA LYS A 93 14.16 -24.60 7.12
C LYS A 93 13.19 -24.26 5.99
N ILE A 94 11.94 -23.95 6.31
CA ILE A 94 10.94 -23.54 5.32
C ILE A 94 11.38 -22.28 4.57
N ARG A 95 11.90 -21.27 5.30
CA ARG A 95 12.47 -20.06 4.68
C ARG A 95 13.64 -20.38 3.74
N ALA A 96 14.50 -21.32 4.13
CA ALA A 96 15.61 -21.75 3.27
C ALA A 96 15.10 -22.45 2.00
N ASP A 97 14.07 -23.29 2.11
CA ASP A 97 13.50 -24.01 0.98
C ASP A 97 12.74 -23.07 0.02
N ILE A 98 11.94 -22.13 0.53
CA ILE A 98 11.25 -21.10 -0.27
C ILE A 98 12.26 -20.22 -1.03
N SER A 99 13.41 -19.92 -0.41
CA SER A 99 14.47 -19.15 -1.07
C SER A 99 15.09 -19.90 -2.26
N ILE A 100 15.04 -21.23 -2.27
CA ILE A 100 15.57 -22.08 -3.34
C ILE A 100 14.49 -22.35 -4.40
N SER A 101 13.23 -22.41 -4.00
CA SER A 101 12.08 -22.72 -4.86
C SER A 101 10.92 -21.75 -4.58
N PRO A 102 10.97 -20.53 -5.14
CA PRO A 102 9.94 -19.51 -4.89
C PRO A 102 8.54 -19.87 -5.38
N GLU A 103 8.42 -20.85 -6.28
CA GLU A 103 7.13 -21.30 -6.82
C GLU A 103 6.41 -22.32 -5.91
N ALA A 104 7.06 -22.82 -4.86
CA ALA A 104 6.47 -23.80 -3.96
C ALA A 104 5.49 -23.13 -2.98
N ASP A 105 4.33 -23.75 -2.77
CA ASP A 105 3.34 -23.26 -1.82
C ASP A 105 3.82 -23.44 -0.37
N PHE A 106 3.65 -22.39 0.45
CA PHE A 106 4.09 -22.40 1.84
C PHE A 106 3.33 -23.43 2.69
N PHE A 107 2.02 -23.58 2.52
CA PHE A 107 1.22 -24.50 3.32
C PHE A 107 1.49 -25.95 2.96
N ASP A 108 1.77 -26.25 1.69
CA ASP A 108 2.24 -27.55 1.25
C ASP A 108 3.56 -27.93 1.97
N LEU A 109 4.56 -27.05 1.93
CA LEU A 109 5.84 -27.27 2.63
C LEU A 109 5.63 -27.38 4.15
N PHE A 110 4.83 -26.49 4.73
CA PHE A 110 4.56 -26.50 6.17
C PHE A 110 3.91 -27.82 6.60
N SER A 111 2.94 -28.34 5.84
CA SER A 111 2.30 -29.63 6.12
C SER A 111 3.30 -30.79 6.08
N GLU A 112 4.19 -30.83 5.07
CA GLU A 112 5.24 -31.85 4.97
C GLU A 112 6.18 -31.82 6.19
N TYR A 113 6.62 -30.62 6.59
CA TYR A 113 7.50 -30.46 7.74
C TYR A 113 6.82 -30.83 9.06
N VAL A 114 5.52 -30.54 9.21
CA VAL A 114 4.71 -30.92 10.38
C VAL A 114 4.62 -32.44 10.50
N GLU A 115 4.31 -33.14 9.40
CA GLU A 115 4.23 -34.60 9.38
C GLU A 115 5.60 -35.25 9.64
N LYS A 116 6.63 -34.81 8.93
CA LYS A 116 8.00 -35.34 9.01
C LYS A 116 8.60 -35.21 10.42
N ASN A 117 8.33 -34.10 11.09
CA ASN A 117 8.85 -33.83 12.44
C ASN A 117 7.87 -34.22 13.56
N GLN A 118 6.74 -34.83 13.21
CA GLN A 118 5.64 -35.20 14.12
C GLN A 118 5.30 -34.03 15.06
N LEU A 119 5.13 -32.84 14.49
CA LEU A 119 4.88 -31.62 15.23
C LEU A 119 3.41 -31.60 15.69
N LYS A 120 3.17 -31.47 16.99
CA LYS A 120 1.82 -31.32 17.53
C LYS A 120 1.36 -29.87 17.36
N LEU A 121 0.64 -29.57 16.28
CA LEU A 121 0.14 -28.23 15.98
C LEU A 121 -0.73 -27.66 17.11
N SER A 122 -1.51 -28.50 17.77
CA SER A 122 -2.36 -28.11 18.91
C SER A 122 -1.60 -27.49 20.08
N ARG A 123 -0.28 -27.72 20.20
CA ARG A 123 0.54 -27.06 21.23
C ARG A 123 0.77 -25.57 20.94
N TYR A 124 0.88 -25.23 19.66
CA TYR A 124 1.27 -23.89 19.20
C TYR A 124 0.05 -23.05 18.78
N TYR A 125 -0.99 -23.71 18.29
CA TYR A 125 -2.16 -23.10 17.66
C TYR A 125 -3.48 -23.65 18.24
N TYR A 126 -3.57 -23.80 19.57
CA TYR A 126 -4.74 -24.40 20.20
C TYR A 126 -6.05 -23.62 19.95
N ASP A 127 -5.97 -22.32 19.68
CA ASP A 127 -7.12 -21.47 19.34
C ASP A 127 -7.63 -21.69 17.90
N TYR A 128 -6.85 -22.35 17.05
CA TYR A 128 -7.13 -22.52 15.62
C TYR A 128 -7.69 -23.90 15.25
N GLY A 129 -7.97 -24.77 16.22
CA GLY A 129 -8.61 -26.05 15.93
C GLY A 129 -8.25 -27.18 16.88
N SER A 130 -8.92 -28.31 16.69
CA SER A 130 -8.77 -29.49 17.54
C SER A 130 -7.90 -30.59 16.91
N SER A 131 -7.94 -30.73 15.59
CA SER A 131 -7.08 -31.66 14.84
C SER A 131 -6.00 -30.93 14.06
N SER A 132 -4.95 -31.64 13.63
CA SER A 132 -3.90 -31.03 12.80
C SER A 132 -4.44 -30.46 11.49
N ASP A 133 -5.38 -31.15 10.86
CA ASP A 133 -5.97 -30.73 9.58
C ASP A 133 -6.85 -29.50 9.75
N ASP A 134 -7.67 -29.46 10.81
CA ASP A 134 -8.49 -28.28 11.13
C ASP A 134 -7.62 -27.05 11.41
N ILE A 135 -6.50 -27.26 12.12
CA ILE A 135 -5.54 -26.18 12.41
C ILE A 135 -4.88 -25.71 11.11
N LEU A 136 -4.45 -26.61 10.22
CA LEU A 136 -3.85 -26.22 8.94
C LEU A 136 -4.83 -25.40 8.09
N SER A 137 -6.09 -25.84 8.00
CA SER A 137 -7.14 -25.09 7.29
C SER A 137 -7.34 -23.71 7.91
N SER A 138 -7.48 -23.63 9.23
CA SER A 138 -7.74 -22.35 9.91
C SER A 138 -6.56 -21.38 9.83
N LEU A 139 -5.32 -21.89 9.78
CA LEU A 139 -4.14 -21.06 9.57
C LEU A 139 -4.07 -20.53 8.12
N ASN A 140 -4.55 -21.30 7.14
CA ASN A 140 -4.67 -20.82 5.77
C ASN A 140 -5.74 -19.72 5.65
N ASP A 141 -6.90 -19.92 6.28
CA ASP A 141 -7.96 -18.90 6.32
C ASP A 141 -7.47 -17.60 7.00
N GLU A 142 -6.76 -17.72 8.13
CA GLU A 142 -6.18 -16.55 8.82
C GLU A 142 -5.12 -15.84 7.95
N ALA A 143 -4.35 -16.57 7.14
CA ALA A 143 -3.40 -15.98 6.22
C ALA A 143 -4.10 -15.18 5.11
N GLU A 144 -5.16 -15.73 4.51
CA GLU A 144 -5.97 -15.04 3.50
C GLU A 144 -6.64 -13.78 4.08
N ASP A 145 -7.21 -13.88 5.28
CA ASP A 145 -7.81 -12.75 5.99
C ASP A 145 -6.77 -11.66 6.33
N ALA A 146 -5.56 -12.05 6.73
CA ALA A 146 -4.47 -11.12 6.99
C ALA A 146 -4.06 -10.36 5.71
N ILE A 147 -3.99 -11.06 4.57
CA ILE A 147 -3.70 -10.45 3.25
C ILE A 147 -4.77 -9.41 2.91
N ASN A 148 -6.04 -9.77 3.03
CA ASN A 148 -7.16 -8.87 2.75
C ASN A 148 -7.14 -7.62 3.66
N ARG A 149 -6.83 -7.80 4.94
CA ARG A 149 -6.70 -6.69 5.89
C ARG A 149 -5.54 -5.76 5.55
N VAL A 150 -4.40 -6.31 5.12
CA VAL A 150 -3.26 -5.50 4.67
C VAL A 150 -3.62 -4.72 3.40
N LEU A 151 -4.30 -5.35 2.45
CA LEU A 151 -4.79 -4.68 1.23
C LEU A 151 -5.70 -3.50 1.58
N GLU A 152 -6.66 -3.70 2.49
CA GLU A 152 -7.55 -2.63 2.95
C GLU A 152 -6.77 -1.49 3.63
N ILE A 153 -5.80 -1.80 4.49
CA ILE A 153 -4.96 -0.79 5.15
C ILE A 153 -4.17 0.00 4.10
N LEU A 154 -3.57 -0.68 3.11
CA LEU A 154 -2.80 -0.03 2.05
C LEU A 154 -3.67 0.87 1.20
N GLN A 155 -4.85 0.41 0.78
CA GLN A 155 -5.82 1.24 0.03
C GLN A 155 -6.21 2.48 0.81
N ASN A 156 -6.61 2.33 2.08
CA ASN A 156 -6.96 3.46 2.94
C ASN A 156 -5.79 4.45 3.12
N ARG A 157 -4.54 3.95 3.21
CA ARG A 157 -3.36 4.80 3.29
C ARG A 157 -3.11 5.55 1.99
N ILE A 158 -3.22 4.86 0.87
CA ILE A 158 -3.05 5.44 -0.46
C ILE A 158 -4.10 6.55 -0.68
N ASP A 159 -5.36 6.31 -0.30
CA ASP A 159 -6.44 7.30 -0.36
C ASP A 159 -6.17 8.53 0.53
N GLN A 160 -5.60 8.33 1.73
CA GLN A 160 -5.18 9.43 2.60
C GLN A 160 -4.11 10.34 1.96
N PHE A 161 -3.29 9.82 1.04
CA PHE A 161 -2.35 10.62 0.26
C PHE A 161 -3.01 11.34 -0.94
N GLY A 162 -4.30 11.10 -1.19
CA GLY A 162 -5.10 11.83 -2.16
C GLY A 162 -4.71 11.54 -3.61
N VAL A 163 -4.23 10.32 -3.89
CA VAL A 163 -4.14 9.81 -5.26
C VAL A 163 -5.54 9.38 -5.73
N ALA A 164 -5.84 9.66 -7.00
CA ALA A 164 -7.10 9.26 -7.60
C ALA A 164 -7.03 7.79 -8.01
N GLU A 165 -7.92 6.96 -7.44
CA GLU A 165 -8.27 5.61 -7.90
C GLU A 165 -7.09 4.63 -8.05
N PRO A 166 -6.59 4.05 -6.94
CA PRO A 166 -5.77 2.84 -7.04
C PRO A 166 -6.65 1.66 -7.50
N THR A 167 -6.30 1.04 -8.62
CA THR A 167 -6.89 -0.22 -9.10
C THR A 167 -6.21 -1.43 -8.49
#